data_AF-A0A1C5HCP8-F1
#
_entry.id   AF-A0A1C5HCP8-F1
#
_cell.length_a   1.000
_cell.length_b   1.000
_cell.length_c   1.000
_cell.angle_alpha   90.00
_cell.angle_beta   90.00
_cell.angle_gamma   90.00
#
_symmetry.space_group_name_H-M   'P 1'
#
loop_
_entity.id
_entity.type
_entity.pdbx_description
1 polymer ?
#
loop_
_entity_poly.entity_id
_entity_poly.type
_entity_poly.pdbx_seq_one_letter_code
_entity_poly.pdbx_strand_id
1 'polypeptide(L)'
;MDSRWAIAEIDEFLALTELRPASLTSRRRANRGRDGDIIAKAQVVEQILDRVVRGWRRDSVSGSRNISVNRWCQHMEAAERARAELVRREEIREKLGDNAPELNAARLHPWIWDGARSLWQSQHYREAVRAATIKLNAETQNKTGRFDISETDLFKQTFTTDSPQPGKPRLRLVLQPEIVITVR
;
A
#
# COMPACT_ATOMS: atom_id res chain seq x y z
N MET A 1 1.99 -3.76 2.06
CA MET A 1 3.40 -3.35 1.85
C MET A 1 4.27 -4.39 2.51
N ASP A 2 5.42 -4.73 1.96
CA ASP A 2 6.39 -5.57 2.69
C ASP A 2 7.09 -4.73 3.77
N SER A 3 6.68 -4.93 5.03
CA SER A 3 7.21 -4.15 6.17
C SER A 3 8.67 -4.45 6.45
N ARG A 4 9.16 -5.68 6.20
CA ARG A 4 10.57 -6.03 6.46
C ARG A 4 11.49 -5.32 5.46
N TRP A 5 11.11 -5.34 4.18
CA TRP A 5 11.82 -4.58 3.16
C TRP A 5 11.80 -3.08 3.47
N ALA A 6 10.64 -2.52 3.82
CA ALA A 6 10.53 -1.09 4.13
C ALA A 6 11.40 -0.67 5.33
N ILE A 7 11.45 -1.50 6.38
CA ILE A 7 12.33 -1.27 7.54
C ILE A 7 13.80 -1.30 7.12
N ALA A 8 14.22 -2.26 6.30
CA ALA A 8 15.60 -2.36 5.82
C ALA A 8 16.03 -1.12 4.99
N GLU A 9 15.15 -0.63 4.10
CA GLU A 9 15.40 0.59 3.33
C GLU A 9 15.55 1.83 4.23
N ILE A 10 14.70 1.93 5.27
CA ILE A 10 14.78 3.01 6.25
C ILE A 10 16.07 2.93 7.08
N ASP A 11 16.42 1.73 7.56
CA ASP A 11 17.63 1.52 8.37
C ASP A 11 18.90 1.89 7.59
N GLU A 12 18.98 1.53 6.32
CA GLU A 12 20.12 1.88 5.47
C GLU A 12 20.17 3.39 5.19
N PHE A 13 19.04 4.06 4.99
CA PHE A 13 19.00 5.52 4.86
C PHE A 13 19.47 6.23 6.14
N LEU A 14 19.03 5.77 7.31
CA LEU A 14 19.49 6.29 8.60
C LEU A 14 20.99 6.07 8.79
N ALA A 15 21.52 4.92 8.34
CA ALA A 15 22.96 4.65 8.38
C ALA A 15 23.76 5.59 7.44
N LEU A 16 23.25 5.88 6.24
CA LEU A 16 23.91 6.78 5.29
C LEU A 16 23.87 8.24 5.77
N THR A 17 22.80 8.66 6.45
CA THR A 17 22.59 10.03 6.94
C THR A 17 23.19 10.29 8.33
N GLU A 18 23.77 9.27 8.96
CA GLU A 18 24.46 9.40 10.23
C GLU A 18 25.63 10.39 10.11
N LEU A 19 25.62 11.44 10.94
CA LEU A 19 26.68 12.43 10.99
C LEU A 19 27.91 11.89 11.73
N ARG A 20 29.03 11.76 11.01
CA ARG A 20 30.34 11.39 11.56
C ARG A 20 31.32 12.56 11.45
N PRO A 21 32.33 12.64 12.33
CA PRO A 21 33.41 13.60 12.16
C PRO A 21 34.11 13.33 10.82
N ALA A 22 34.36 14.36 10.02
CA ALA A 22 34.94 14.22 8.68
C ALA A 22 36.38 13.68 8.70
N SER A 23 37.06 13.79 9.84
CA SER A 23 38.36 13.20 10.16
C SER A 23 38.48 13.12 11.68
N LEU A 24 39.39 12.29 12.21
CA LEU A 24 39.61 12.07 13.64
C LEU A 24 39.78 13.37 14.45
N THR A 25 40.24 14.45 13.80
CA THR A 25 40.51 15.76 14.42
C THR A 25 39.56 16.87 13.98
N SER A 26 38.61 16.59 13.07
CA SER A 26 37.75 17.62 12.48
C SER A 26 36.53 17.93 13.35
N ARG A 27 36.26 19.22 13.58
CA ARG A 27 34.97 19.69 14.15
C ARG A 27 33.83 19.63 13.12
N ARG A 28 34.15 19.57 11.82
CA ARG A 28 33.15 19.45 10.76
C ARG A 28 32.60 18.04 10.76
N ARG A 29 31.28 17.93 10.75
CA ARG A 29 30.56 16.66 10.57
C ARG A 29 30.12 16.52 9.12
N ALA A 30 30.17 15.31 8.62
CA ALA A 30 29.66 14.93 7.31
C ALA A 30 28.81 13.68 7.46
N ASN A 31 27.89 13.47 6.52
CA ASN A 31 27.15 12.22 6.44
C ASN A 31 28.12 11.06 6.18
N ARG A 32 27.81 9.88 6.71
CA ARG A 32 28.58 8.66 6.46
C ARG A 32 28.55 8.26 4.98
N GLY A 33 27.40 8.39 4.33
CA GLY A 33 27.20 8.09 2.93
C GLY A 33 27.66 9.21 1.99
N ARG A 34 27.95 8.86 0.72
CA ARG A 34 28.14 9.87 -0.33
C ARG A 34 26.80 10.51 -0.67
N ASP A 35 26.83 11.78 -1.10
CA ASP A 35 25.59 12.54 -1.35
C ASP A 35 24.70 11.88 -2.40
N GLY A 36 25.27 11.33 -3.47
CA GLY A 36 24.52 10.60 -4.50
C GLY A 36 23.84 9.34 -3.97
N ASP A 37 24.51 8.58 -3.10
CA ASP A 37 23.96 7.36 -2.48
C ASP A 37 22.79 7.72 -1.55
N ILE A 38 22.92 8.82 -0.80
CA ILE A 38 21.83 9.32 0.07
C ILE A 38 20.64 9.81 -0.76
N ILE A 39 20.87 10.55 -1.85
CA ILE A 39 19.81 11.03 -2.74
C ILE A 39 19.05 9.85 -3.38
N ALA A 40 19.79 8.86 -3.89
CA ALA A 40 19.19 7.67 -4.49
C ALA A 40 18.32 6.91 -3.47
N LYS A 41 18.83 6.76 -2.24
CA LYS A 41 18.08 6.11 -1.16
C LYS A 41 16.87 6.92 -0.71
N ALA A 42 17.00 8.25 -0.66
CA ALA A 42 15.91 9.15 -0.30
C ALA A 42 14.70 8.96 -1.22
N GLN A 43 14.90 8.77 -2.54
CA GLN A 43 13.80 8.54 -3.48
C GLN A 43 12.93 7.32 -3.13
N VAL A 44 13.54 6.26 -2.59
CA VAL A 44 12.81 5.06 -2.14
C VAL A 44 12.13 5.33 -0.80
N VAL A 45 12.88 5.90 0.16
CA VAL A 45 12.37 6.20 1.50
C VAL A 45 11.20 7.17 1.45
N GLU A 46 11.23 8.20 0.61
CA GLU A 46 10.13 9.15 0.47
C GLU A 46 8.81 8.47 0.06
N GLN A 47 8.86 7.46 -0.81
CA GLN A 47 7.68 6.68 -1.20
C GLN A 47 7.15 5.79 -0.07
N ILE A 48 8.03 5.36 0.84
CA ILE A 48 7.66 4.64 2.05
C ILE A 48 7.02 5.61 3.04
N LEU A 49 7.66 6.76 3.29
CA LEU A 49 7.16 7.80 4.19
C LEU A 49 5.78 8.30 3.78
N ASP A 50 5.54 8.50 2.48
CA ASP A 50 4.23 8.92 1.96
C ASP A 50 3.10 7.92 2.26
N ARG A 51 3.45 6.66 2.49
CA ARG A 51 2.50 5.60 2.86
C ARG A 51 2.35 5.43 4.36
N VAL A 52 3.46 5.55 5.12
CA VAL A 52 3.50 5.24 6.55
C VAL A 52 3.21 6.47 7.41
N VAL A 53 3.86 7.60 7.12
CA VAL A 53 3.73 8.84 7.90
C VAL A 53 3.11 9.89 6.99
N ARG A 54 1.78 9.87 6.90
CA ARG A 54 1.04 10.85 6.07
C ARG A 54 1.36 12.26 6.53
N GLY A 55 1.65 13.15 5.58
CA GLY A 55 1.92 14.56 5.88
C GLY A 55 3.33 14.87 6.41
N TRP A 56 4.25 13.89 6.46
CA TRP A 56 5.61 14.08 7.01
C TRP A 56 6.39 15.29 6.44
N ARG A 57 6.10 15.70 5.19
CA ARG A 57 6.71 16.90 4.57
C ARG A 57 6.24 18.23 5.20
N ARG A 58 5.05 18.27 5.79
CA ARG A 58 4.44 19.47 6.40
C ARG A 58 4.54 19.47 7.92
N ASP A 59 4.50 18.29 8.54
CA ASP A 59 4.29 18.15 9.98
C ASP A 59 5.59 18.00 10.79
N SER A 60 6.76 18.15 10.15
CA SER A 60 8.05 17.93 10.82
C SER A 60 8.43 19.09 11.74
N VAL A 61 8.75 18.78 13.00
CA VAL A 61 9.17 19.75 14.02
C VAL A 61 10.56 20.32 13.70
N SER A 62 11.42 19.56 13.02
CA SER A 62 12.81 19.97 12.72
C SER A 62 12.97 20.90 11.51
N GLY A 63 11.95 21.06 10.66
CA GLY A 63 12.08 21.62 9.31
C GLY A 63 12.70 23.02 9.21
N SER A 64 12.60 23.85 10.25
CA SER A 64 13.11 25.24 10.21
C SER A 64 14.33 25.50 11.10
N ARG A 65 14.54 24.73 12.18
CA ARG A 65 15.63 24.97 13.16
C ARG A 65 16.89 24.14 12.92
N ASN A 66 16.80 22.98 12.27
CA ASN A 66 17.91 22.04 12.16
C ASN A 66 18.46 21.85 10.72
N ILE A 67 17.87 22.51 9.72
CA ILE A 67 18.34 22.42 8.32
C ILE A 67 19.79 22.93 8.17
N SER A 68 20.21 23.87 9.03
CA SER A 68 21.57 24.40 9.09
C SER A 68 22.60 23.39 9.62
N VAL A 69 22.15 22.32 10.29
CA VAL A 69 23.01 21.26 10.84
C VAL A 69 23.10 20.08 9.87
N ASN A 70 21.98 19.65 9.29
CA ASN A 70 21.94 18.66 8.22
C ASN A 70 20.65 18.85 7.40
N ARG A 71 20.77 18.90 6.06
CA ARG A 71 19.61 19.03 5.17
C ARG A 71 18.61 17.87 5.31
N TRP A 72 19.09 16.71 5.76
CA TRP A 72 18.30 15.49 5.91
C TRP A 72 17.61 15.36 7.28
N CYS A 73 17.71 16.35 8.18
CA CYS A 73 17.11 16.26 9.52
C CYS A 73 15.61 15.93 9.49
N GLN A 74 14.86 16.54 8.56
CA GLN A 74 13.43 16.24 8.39
C GLN A 74 13.21 14.79 7.96
N HIS A 75 13.95 14.31 6.96
CA HIS A 75 13.87 12.93 6.49
C HIS A 75 14.25 11.92 7.57
N MET A 76 15.29 12.19 8.36
CA MET A 76 15.71 11.33 9.47
C MET A 76 14.62 11.23 10.54
N GLU A 77 14.04 12.37 10.95
CA GLU A 77 12.96 12.40 11.93
C GLU A 77 11.72 11.63 11.44
N ALA A 78 11.35 11.81 10.17
CA ALA A 78 10.25 11.08 9.55
C ALA A 78 10.56 9.57 9.41
N ALA A 79 11.79 9.22 9.05
CA ALA A 79 12.26 7.84 8.94
C ALA A 79 12.25 7.12 10.29
N GLU A 80 12.69 7.75 11.37
CA GLU A 80 12.60 7.19 12.72
C GLU A 80 11.16 6.93 13.16
N ARG A 81 10.24 7.88 12.89
CA ARG A 81 8.81 7.66 13.15
C ARG A 81 8.25 6.50 12.34
N ALA A 82 8.55 6.47 11.04
CA ALA A 82 8.09 5.40 10.15
C ALA A 82 8.62 4.03 10.59
N ARG A 83 9.89 3.97 11.02
CA ARG A 83 10.52 2.77 11.56
C ARG A 83 9.80 2.29 12.83
N ALA A 84 9.57 3.20 13.78
CA ALA A 84 8.86 2.87 15.03
C ALA A 84 7.45 2.33 14.75
N GLU A 85 6.71 2.99 13.85
CA GLU A 85 5.38 2.58 13.40
C GLU A 85 5.43 1.18 12.75
N LEU A 86 6.37 0.92 11.85
CA LEU A 86 6.48 -0.37 11.15
C LEU A 86 6.87 -1.51 12.10
N VAL A 87 7.80 -1.29 13.02
CA VAL A 87 8.28 -2.30 13.98
C VAL A 87 7.19 -2.64 15.00
N ARG A 88 6.47 -1.63 15.48
CA ARG A 88 5.47 -1.78 16.56
C ARG A 88 4.04 -1.83 16.04
N ARG A 89 3.83 -1.95 14.73
CA ARG A 89 2.51 -1.86 14.10
C ARG A 89 1.48 -2.78 14.77
N GLU A 90 1.85 -4.03 14.98
CA GLU A 90 0.94 -5.02 15.57
C GLU A 90 0.62 -4.68 17.03
N GLU A 91 1.62 -4.30 17.81
CA GLU A 91 1.46 -3.86 19.20
C GLU A 91 0.53 -2.63 19.28
N ILE A 92 0.79 -1.62 18.45
CA ILE A 92 0.00 -0.39 18.38
C ILE A 92 -1.45 -0.72 18.01
N ARG A 93 -1.66 -1.57 17.00
CA ARG A 93 -3.00 -2.00 16.55
C ARG A 93 -3.76 -2.71 17.66
N GLU A 94 -3.12 -3.68 18.31
CA GLU A 94 -3.72 -4.46 19.39
C GLU A 94 -4.08 -3.57 20.58
N LYS A 95 -3.17 -2.70 21.00
CA LYS A 95 -3.33 -1.87 22.21
C LYS A 95 -4.23 -0.66 22.01
N LEU A 96 -4.31 -0.11 20.79
CA LEU A 96 -5.18 1.02 20.47
C LEU A 96 -6.53 0.60 19.87
N GLY A 97 -6.77 -0.69 19.67
CA GLY A 97 -8.08 -1.23 19.26
C GLY A 97 -8.41 -1.06 17.77
N ASP A 98 -7.44 -0.75 16.92
CA ASP A 98 -7.63 -0.59 15.48
C ASP A 98 -7.59 -1.95 14.74
N ASN A 99 -8.37 -2.92 15.22
CA ASN A 99 -8.41 -4.29 14.68
C ASN A 99 -9.16 -4.39 13.33
N ALA A 100 -9.14 -3.33 12.52
CA ALA A 100 -9.65 -3.38 11.16
C ALA A 100 -8.67 -4.21 10.29
N PRO A 101 -9.16 -5.13 9.45
CA PRO A 101 -8.29 -5.89 8.55
C PRO A 101 -7.56 -4.96 7.56
N GLU A 102 -6.24 -5.15 7.41
CA GLU A 102 -5.47 -4.42 6.39
C GLU A 102 -5.92 -4.85 4.98
N LEU A 103 -6.72 -4.02 4.31
CA LEU A 103 -7.13 -4.26 2.93
C LEU A 103 -6.04 -3.80 1.96
N ASN A 104 -5.34 -4.75 1.33
CA ASN A 104 -4.53 -4.44 0.16
C ASN A 104 -5.42 -4.40 -1.10
N ALA A 105 -6.01 -3.24 -1.37
CA ALA A 105 -6.96 -3.06 -2.48
C ALA A 105 -6.35 -3.39 -3.86
N ALA A 106 -5.02 -3.30 -4.02
CA ALA A 106 -4.34 -3.67 -5.26
C ALA A 106 -4.31 -5.20 -5.53
N ARG A 107 -4.62 -6.03 -4.53
CA ARG A 107 -4.77 -7.49 -4.70
C ARG A 107 -6.21 -7.91 -5.00
N LEU A 108 -7.15 -6.97 -5.07
CA LEU A 108 -8.52 -7.28 -5.45
C LEU A 108 -8.59 -7.70 -6.93
N HIS A 109 -9.60 -8.50 -7.27
CA HIS A 109 -9.85 -8.89 -8.65
C HIS A 109 -9.94 -7.65 -9.57
N PRO A 110 -9.41 -7.67 -10.81
CA PRO A 110 -9.39 -6.51 -11.70
C PRO A 110 -10.76 -5.83 -11.87
N TRP A 111 -11.85 -6.61 -11.94
CA TRP A 111 -13.22 -6.07 -12.03
C TRP A 111 -13.59 -5.14 -10.86
N ILE A 112 -13.06 -5.40 -9.66
CA ILE A 112 -13.24 -4.56 -8.49
C ILE A 112 -12.24 -3.41 -8.53
N TRP A 113 -10.94 -3.74 -8.65
CA TRP A 113 -9.89 -2.76 -8.46
C TRP A 113 -9.91 -1.67 -9.52
N ASP A 114 -10.09 -2.01 -10.79
CA ASP A 114 -10.06 -1.03 -11.88
C ASP A 114 -11.18 0.01 -11.78
N GLY A 115 -12.34 -0.37 -11.21
CA GLY A 115 -13.46 0.55 -10.98
C GLY A 115 -13.23 1.48 -9.78
N ALA A 116 -12.53 1.00 -8.75
CA ALA A 116 -12.27 1.75 -7.52
C ALA A 116 -10.97 2.56 -7.54
N ARG A 117 -9.95 2.14 -8.30
CA ARG A 117 -8.55 2.54 -8.14
C ARG A 117 -8.36 4.06 -8.07
N SER A 118 -8.92 4.80 -9.02
CA SER A 118 -8.73 6.26 -9.09
C SER A 118 -9.32 6.96 -7.86
N LEU A 119 -10.55 6.60 -7.47
CA LEU A 119 -11.24 7.21 -6.33
C LEU A 119 -10.62 6.80 -5.01
N TRP A 120 -10.15 5.54 -4.92
CA TRP A 120 -9.49 5.01 -3.74
C TRP A 120 -8.15 5.72 -3.48
N GLN A 121 -7.35 5.95 -4.52
CA GLN A 121 -6.08 6.67 -4.43
C GLN A 121 -6.29 8.14 -4.01
N SER A 122 -7.40 8.75 -4.41
CA SER A 122 -7.80 10.11 -4.02
C SER A 122 -8.58 10.17 -2.70
N GLN A 123 -8.65 9.07 -1.92
CA GLN A 123 -9.30 8.99 -0.60
C GLN A 123 -10.84 9.14 -0.60
N HIS A 124 -11.49 9.00 -1.75
CA HIS A 124 -12.95 8.97 -1.88
C HIS A 124 -13.48 7.54 -1.69
N TYR A 125 -13.32 6.97 -0.50
CA TYR A 125 -13.52 5.54 -0.27
C TYR A 125 -14.96 5.07 -0.54
N ARG A 126 -15.96 5.86 -0.13
CA ARG A 126 -17.37 5.51 -0.32
C ARG A 126 -17.74 5.46 -1.80
N GLU A 127 -17.27 6.45 -2.55
CA GLU A 127 -17.46 6.56 -3.99
C GLU A 127 -16.69 5.45 -4.72
N ALA A 128 -15.48 5.12 -4.26
CA ALA A 128 -14.68 4.03 -4.80
C ALA A 128 -15.38 2.67 -4.66
N VAL A 129 -15.96 2.39 -3.49
CA VAL A 129 -16.75 1.17 -3.26
C VAL A 129 -17.95 1.12 -4.19
N ARG A 130 -18.69 2.24 -4.35
CA ARG A 130 -19.82 2.31 -5.28
C ARG A 130 -19.38 2.10 -6.74
N ALA A 131 -18.27 2.68 -7.16
CA ALA A 131 -17.76 2.51 -8.51
C ALA A 131 -17.34 1.05 -8.79
N ALA A 132 -16.73 0.38 -7.80
CA ALA A 132 -16.42 -1.05 -7.88
C ALA A 132 -17.67 -1.91 -8.02
N THR A 133 -18.74 -1.65 -7.26
CA THR A 133 -19.97 -2.46 -7.36
C THR A 133 -20.68 -2.27 -8.70
N ILE A 134 -20.71 -1.05 -9.23
CA ILE A 134 -21.24 -0.76 -10.58
C ILE A 134 -20.45 -1.53 -11.64
N LYS A 135 -19.11 -1.48 -11.59
CA LYS A 135 -18.26 -2.22 -12.53
C LYS A 135 -18.47 -3.73 -12.39
N LEU A 136 -18.51 -4.27 -11.17
CA LEU A 136 -18.76 -5.69 -10.93
C LEU A 136 -20.09 -6.16 -11.54
N ASN A 137 -21.15 -5.37 -11.39
CA ASN A 137 -22.45 -5.68 -11.98
C ASN A 137 -22.35 -5.74 -13.51
N ALA A 138 -21.78 -4.71 -14.14
CA ALA A 138 -21.62 -4.64 -15.60
C ALA A 138 -20.77 -5.81 -16.14
N GLU A 139 -19.66 -6.13 -15.48
CA GLU A 139 -18.81 -7.25 -15.87
C GLU A 139 -19.51 -8.61 -15.71
N THR A 140 -20.37 -8.75 -14.68
CA THR A 140 -21.19 -9.95 -14.49
C THR A 140 -22.25 -10.09 -15.59
N GLN A 141 -22.90 -8.98 -15.99
CA GLN A 141 -23.82 -8.97 -17.13
C GLN A 141 -23.10 -9.32 -18.43
N ASN A 142 -21.93 -8.72 -18.69
CA ASN A 142 -21.10 -9.02 -19.85
C ASN A 142 -20.70 -10.50 -19.90
N LYS A 143 -20.33 -11.09 -18.76
CA LYS A 143 -19.93 -12.50 -18.65
C LYS A 143 -21.08 -13.47 -18.90
N THR A 144 -22.29 -13.09 -18.52
CA THR A 144 -23.48 -13.96 -18.59
C THR A 144 -24.38 -13.67 -19.78
N GLY A 145 -24.18 -12.55 -20.46
CA GLY A 145 -25.07 -12.05 -21.52
C GLY A 145 -26.46 -11.63 -21.01
N ARG A 146 -26.66 -11.51 -19.69
CA ARG A 146 -27.94 -11.15 -19.05
C ARG A 146 -28.02 -9.65 -18.78
N PHE A 147 -28.54 -8.89 -19.73
CA PHE A 147 -28.78 -7.44 -19.56
C PHE A 147 -30.21 -7.12 -19.08
N ASP A 148 -31.07 -8.12 -19.03
CA ASP A 148 -32.48 -8.03 -18.61
C ASP A 148 -32.64 -7.95 -17.08
N ILE A 149 -31.61 -8.29 -16.31
CA ILE A 149 -31.59 -8.26 -14.84
C ILE A 149 -30.31 -7.63 -14.31
N SER A 150 -30.36 -7.03 -13.13
CA SER A 150 -29.22 -6.34 -12.50
C SER A 150 -29.16 -6.56 -10.99
N GLU A 151 -28.02 -6.18 -10.41
CA GLU A 151 -27.75 -6.15 -8.98
C GLU A 151 -28.15 -7.45 -8.28
N THR A 152 -28.92 -7.37 -7.20
CA THR A 152 -29.30 -8.51 -6.36
C THR A 152 -29.89 -9.67 -7.17
N ASP A 153 -30.75 -9.39 -8.14
CA ASP A 153 -31.41 -10.44 -8.93
C ASP A 153 -30.44 -11.12 -9.90
N LEU A 154 -29.54 -10.34 -10.53
CA LEU A 154 -28.45 -10.87 -11.34
C LEU A 154 -27.61 -11.88 -10.56
N PHE A 155 -27.12 -11.50 -9.37
CA PHE A 155 -26.27 -12.40 -8.58
C PHE A 155 -27.04 -13.63 -8.07
N LYS A 156 -28.29 -13.47 -7.62
CA LYS A 156 -29.12 -14.60 -7.19
C LYS A 156 -29.36 -15.61 -8.32
N GLN A 157 -29.70 -15.15 -9.51
CA GLN A 157 -29.99 -16.04 -10.64
C GLN A 157 -28.74 -16.63 -11.28
N THR A 158 -27.60 -15.92 -11.24
CA THR A 158 -26.36 -16.41 -11.87
C THR A 158 -25.61 -17.38 -10.98
N PHE A 159 -25.69 -17.25 -9.66
CA PHE A 159 -25.02 -18.14 -8.69
C PHE A 159 -25.94 -19.16 -8.00
N THR A 160 -27.21 -19.31 -8.43
CA THR A 160 -28.07 -20.40 -7.95
C THR A 160 -27.47 -21.78 -8.29
N THR A 161 -27.78 -22.77 -7.46
CA THR A 161 -27.39 -24.18 -7.65
C THR A 161 -28.26 -24.92 -8.67
N ASP A 162 -29.38 -24.32 -9.09
CA ASP A 162 -30.27 -24.90 -10.09
C ASP A 162 -29.59 -25.14 -11.44
N SER A 163 -30.14 -26.06 -12.23
CA SER A 163 -29.67 -26.32 -13.58
C SER A 163 -29.73 -25.07 -14.48
N PRO A 164 -28.76 -24.88 -15.38
CA PRO A 164 -28.80 -23.80 -16.36
C PRO A 164 -29.99 -23.98 -17.30
N GLN A 165 -30.61 -22.87 -17.70
CA GLN A 165 -31.75 -22.84 -18.62
C GLN A 165 -31.38 -22.02 -19.87
N PRO A 166 -32.09 -22.19 -21.00
CA PRO A 166 -31.88 -21.35 -22.19
C PRO A 166 -31.96 -19.86 -21.83
N GLY A 167 -30.94 -19.09 -22.24
CA GLY A 167 -30.84 -17.66 -21.91
C GLY A 167 -30.60 -17.35 -20.43
N LYS A 168 -30.33 -18.36 -19.59
CA LYS A 168 -30.16 -18.26 -18.13
C LYS A 168 -28.94 -19.08 -17.68
N PRO A 169 -27.72 -18.67 -18.09
CA PRO A 169 -26.50 -19.38 -17.71
C PRO A 169 -26.22 -19.25 -16.21
N ARG A 170 -25.45 -20.21 -15.66
CA ARG A 170 -25.02 -20.23 -14.25
C ARG A 170 -23.52 -20.11 -14.17
N LEU A 171 -23.05 -19.25 -13.27
CA LEU A 171 -21.65 -19.14 -12.92
C LEU A 171 -21.34 -20.18 -11.83
N ARG A 172 -20.32 -21.00 -12.07
CA ARG A 172 -19.83 -21.96 -11.08
C ARG A 172 -18.36 -21.70 -10.80
N LEU A 173 -17.97 -21.83 -9.54
CA LEU A 173 -16.56 -21.79 -9.16
C LEU A 173 -15.94 -23.12 -9.62
N VAL A 174 -15.04 -23.06 -10.58
CA VAL A 174 -14.15 -24.19 -10.85
C VAL A 174 -13.01 -24.05 -9.85
N LEU A 175 -12.99 -24.88 -8.81
CA LEU A 175 -11.80 -25.04 -7.97
C LEU A 175 -10.69 -25.55 -8.89
N GLN A 176 -9.71 -24.70 -9.19
CA GLN A 176 -8.53 -25.16 -9.91
C GLN A 176 -7.82 -26.18 -9.00
N PRO A 177 -7.56 -27.42 -9.45
CA PRO A 177 -6.66 -28.30 -8.72
C PRO A 177 -5.30 -27.61 -8.64
N GLU A 178 -4.71 -27.60 -7.46
CA GLU A 178 -3.42 -26.95 -7.20
C GLU A 178 -2.40 -27.35 -8.27
N ILE A 179 -1.74 -26.35 -8.85
CA ILE A 179 -0.60 -26.56 -9.74
C ILE A 179 0.50 -27.19 -8.89
N VAL A 180 0.59 -28.52 -8.92
CA VAL A 180 1.74 -29.25 -8.39
C VAL A 180 2.93 -28.88 -9.28
N ILE A 181 3.73 -27.91 -8.81
CA ILE A 181 5.03 -27.62 -9.40
C ILE A 181 5.89 -28.85 -9.14
N THR A 182 5.95 -29.75 -10.10
CA THR A 182 6.98 -30.78 -10.14
C THR A 182 8.28 -30.06 -10.47
N VAL A 183 9.10 -29.83 -9.45
CA VAL A 183 10.50 -29.47 -9.62
C VAL A 183 11.19 -30.69 -10.25
N ARG A 184 11.70 -30.52 -11.47
CA ARG A 184 12.80 -31.31 -12.00
C ARG A 184 14.06 -30.50 -11.90
#